data_AF-A0A0F4LRR7-F1
#
_entry.id   AF-A0A0F4LRR7-F1
#
_cell.length_a   1.000
_cell.length_b   1.000
_cell.length_c   1.000
_cell.angle_alpha   90.00
_cell.angle_beta   90.00
_cell.angle_gamma   90.00
#
_symmetry.space_group_name_H-M   'P 1'
#
loop_
_entity.id
_entity.type
_entity.pdbx_description
1 polymer ?
#
loop_
_entity_poly.entity_id
_entity_poly.type
_entity_poly.pdbx_seq_one_letter_code
_entity_poly.pdbx_strand_id
1 'polypeptide(L)' 'MMCDNLFFKIVWVIVYGITAYFTFTDKMMMAMYWMAGGMFAQALVDLIYHFWPKKKC' A
#
# COMPACT_ATOMS: atom_id res chain seq x y z
N MET A 1 -22.11 -3.03 4.31
CA MET A 1 -20.75 -3.26 4.83
C MET A 1 -19.71 -2.93 3.76
N MET A 2 -19.70 -1.67 3.27
CA MET A 2 -18.88 -1.28 2.10
C MET A 2 -18.18 0.08 2.26
N CYS A 3 -18.31 0.75 3.42
CA CYS A 3 -17.58 1.98 3.74
C CYS A 3 -16.38 1.74 4.67
N ASP A 4 -16.36 0.64 5.43
CA ASP A 4 -15.28 0.32 6.40
C ASP A 4 -13.94 -0.08 5.75
N ASN A 5 -13.96 -0.50 4.48
CA ASN A 5 -12.75 -0.98 3.81
C ASN A 5 -11.84 0.13 3.28
N LEU A 6 -12.37 1.33 3.01
CA LEU A 6 -11.59 2.42 2.42
C LEU A 6 -10.60 3.01 3.44
N PHE A 7 -11.06 3.21 4.68
CA PHE A 7 -10.21 3.66 5.78
C PHE A 7 -9.08 2.65 6.05
N PHE A 8 -9.41 1.35 6.08
CA PHE A 8 -8.43 0.30 6.30
C PHE A 8 -7.38 0.24 5.17
N LYS A 9 -7.78 0.42 3.90
CA LYS A 9 -6.84 0.52 2.77
C LYS A 9 -5.87 1.70 2.91
N ILE A 10 -6.37 2.87 3.31
CA ILE A 10 -5.51 4.05 3.54
C ILE A 10 -4.52 3.79 4.69
N VAL A 11 -4.99 3.20 5.79
CA VAL A 11 -4.13 2.82 6.92
C VAL A 11 -3.04 1.85 6.47
N TRP A 12 -3.36 0.85 5.64
CA TRP A 12 -2.38 -0.08 5.09
C TRP A 12 -1.34 0.61 4.18
N VAL A 13 -1.75 1.56 3.35
CA VAL A 13 -0.82 2.35 2.53
C VAL A 13 0.14 3.14 3.43
N ILE A 14 -0.35 3.77 4.50
CA ILE A 14 0.50 4.51 5.45
C ILE A 14 1.48 3.56 6.17
N VAL A 15 1.00 2.42 6.67
CA VAL A 15 1.85 1.42 7.34
C VAL A 15 2.92 0.87 6.41
N TYR A 16 2.58 0.50 5.18
CA TYR A 16 3.57 0.04 4.20
C TYR A 16 4.53 1.14 3.77
N GLY A 17 4.10 2.40 3.73
CA GLY A 17 4.97 3.55 3.46
C GLY A 17 6.02 3.75 4.56
N ILE A 18 5.61 3.64 5.83
CA ILE A 18 6.52 3.66 6.98
C ILE A 18 7.47 2.45 6.92
N THR A 19 6.93 1.27 6.62
CA THR A 19 7.74 0.03 6.53
C THR A 19 8.79 0.16 5.42
N ALA A 20 8.42 0.67 4.26
CA ALA A 20 9.36 0.97 3.18
C ALA A 20 10.41 2.00 3.63
N TYR A 21 10.01 3.12 4.25
CA TYR A 21 10.94 4.15 4.75
C TYR A 21 12.00 3.57 5.70
N PHE A 22 11.58 2.75 6.68
CA PHE A 22 12.50 2.08 7.60
C PHE A 22 13.35 1.02 6.89
N THR A 23 12.77 0.28 5.95
CA THR A 23 13.52 -0.69 5.15
C THR A 23 14.61 0.05 4.35
N PHE A 24 14.34 1.25 3.78
CA PHE A 24 15.26 2.06 2.95
C PHE A 24 16.28 2.88 3.73
N THR A 25 16.00 3.15 5.00
CA THR A 25 16.92 3.85 5.90
C THR A 25 17.95 2.91 6.51
N ASP A 26 17.52 1.72 6.93
CA ASP A 26 18.44 0.70 7.42
C ASP A 26 19.03 -0.05 6.23
N LYS A 27 20.33 -0.36 6.21
CA LYS A 27 21.01 -1.05 5.10
C LYS A 27 20.56 -2.52 5.00
N MET A 28 19.29 -2.75 4.70
CA MET A 28 18.71 -4.08 4.57
C MET A 28 19.03 -4.68 3.20
N MET A 29 19.02 -6.02 3.11
CA MET A 29 19.31 -6.73 1.86
C MET A 29 18.42 -6.27 0.71
N MET A 30 18.96 -6.21 -0.52
CA MET A 30 18.22 -5.79 -1.74
C MET A 30 16.91 -6.55 -1.98
N ALA A 31 16.80 -7.79 -1.52
CA ALA A 31 15.56 -8.57 -1.61
C ALA A 31 14.42 -7.97 -0.75
N MET A 32 14.76 -7.39 0.40
CA MET A 32 13.79 -6.80 1.33
C MET A 32 13.25 -5.47 0.80
N TYR A 33 14.06 -4.74 0.03
CA TYR A 33 13.60 -3.58 -0.74
C TYR A 33 12.57 -3.92 -1.79
N TRP A 34 12.83 -4.98 -2.55
CA TRP A 34 11.92 -5.44 -3.59
C TRP A 34 10.58 -5.92 -2.99
N MET A 35 10.63 -6.60 -1.86
CA MET A 35 9.43 -7.08 -1.15
C MET A 35 8.63 -5.92 -0.54
N ALA A 36 9.27 -5.02 0.20
CA ALA A 36 8.60 -3.86 0.81
C ALA A 36 8.02 -2.91 -0.26
N GLY A 37 8.78 -2.66 -1.33
CA GLY A 37 8.33 -1.87 -2.46
C GLY A 37 7.15 -2.52 -3.19
N GLY A 38 7.19 -3.85 -3.41
CA GLY A 38 6.10 -4.61 -4.02
C GLY A 38 4.81 -4.56 -3.20
N MET A 39 4.90 -4.77 -1.89
CA MET A 39 3.73 -4.67 -0.99
C MET A 39 3.14 -3.26 -0.94
N PHE A 40 3.99 -2.24 -0.87
CA PHE A 40 3.55 -0.85 -0.91
C PHE A 40 2.88 -0.47 -2.24
N ALA A 41 3.48 -0.87 -3.37
CA ALA A 41 2.91 -0.65 -4.69
C ALA A 41 1.56 -1.36 -4.86
N GLN A 42 1.44 -2.60 -4.36
CA GLN A 42 0.17 -3.34 -4.41
C GLN A 42 -0.93 -2.65 -3.60
N ALA A 43 -0.63 -2.15 -2.40
CA ALA A 43 -1.58 -1.38 -1.59
C ALA A 43 -1.99 -0.06 -2.26
N LEU A 44 -1.04 0.64 -2.90
CA LEU A 44 -1.32 1.86 -3.67
C LEU A 44 -2.22 1.58 -4.88
N VAL A 45 -1.93 0.54 -5.65
CA VAL A 45 -2.74 0.15 -6.81
C VAL A 45 -4.15 -0.23 -6.37
N ASP A 46 -4.29 -0.99 -5.28
CA ASP A 46 -5.59 -1.39 -4.74
C ASP A 46 -6.39 -0.21 -4.18
N LEU A 47 -5.72 0.83 -3.67
CA LEU A 47 -6.33 2.11 -3.29
C LEU A 47 -6.76 2.91 -4.52
N ILE A 48 -5.90 3.05 -5.53
CA ILE A 48 -6.21 3.77 -6.78
C ILE A 48 -7.35 3.09 -7.52
N TYR A 49 -7.38 1.76 -7.59
CA TYR A 49 -8.45 1.00 -8.23
C TYR A 49 -9.79 1.12 -7.50
N HIS A 50 -9.75 1.41 -6.19
CA HIS A 50 -10.95 1.71 -5.40
C HIS A 50 -11.48 3.12 -5.68
N PHE A 51 -10.60 4.09 -5.94
CA PHE A 51 -10.97 5.45 -6.34
C PHE A 51 -11.26 5.60 -7.84
N TRP A 52 -10.79 4.69 -8.68
CA TRP A 52 -11.11 4.68 -10.10
C TRP A 52 -12.61 4.41 -10.26
N PRO A 53 -13.36 5.30 -10.92
CA PRO A 53 -14.80 5.17 -11.01
C PRO A 53 -15.14 3.93 -11.83
N LYS A 54 -15.42 2.82 -11.15
CA LYS A 54 -16.30 1.80 -11.74
C LYS A 54 -17.66 2.45 -11.88
N LYS A 55 -17.94 2.91 -13.10
CA LYS A 55 -19.30 3.13 -13.57
C LYS A 55 -20.10 1.85 -13.23
N LYS A 56 -21.21 2.05 -12.50
CA LYS A 56 -22.27 1.12 -12.09
C LYS A 56 -22.16 0.54 -10.67
N CYS A 57 -22.80 1.23 -9.71
CA CYS A 57 -24.00 0.65 -9.11
C CYS A 57 -25.12 0.61 -10.17
#